data_AF-A0A660LDU9-F1
#
_entry.id   AF-A0A660LDU9-F1
#
_cell.length_a   1.000
_cell.length_b   1.000
_cell.length_c   1.000
_cell.angle_alpha   90.00
_cell.angle_beta   90.00
_cell.angle_gamma   90.00
#
_symmetry.space_group_name_H-M   'P 1'
#
loop_
_entity.id
_entity.type
_entity.pdbx_description
1 polymer ?
#
loop_
_entity_poly.entity_id
_entity_poly.type
_entity_poly.pdbx_seq_one_letter_code
_entity_poly.pdbx_strand_id
1 'polypeptide(L)'
;MSETELQRIMDRAGLDGEPARLHPLAFRDRRGTVHLPLEAAVALAQAFAAAEPHTVVGYLDDTEEEMRLRGNTPGERWWHDYLREKAPGYALARRWAGLEQEAELLRREIGRLRGLVASAASELKRSGHEGSARRLLRALEGR
;
A
#
# COMPACT_ATOMS: atom_id res chain seq x y z
N MET A 1 5.80 4.39 22.93
CA MET A 1 6.70 3.52 22.14
C MET A 1 8.12 3.68 22.64
N SER A 2 8.99 2.68 22.60
CA SER A 2 10.40 2.93 22.94
C SER A 2 11.04 3.86 21.91
N GLU A 3 12.04 4.62 22.32
CA GLU A 3 12.75 5.57 21.45
C GLU A 3 13.39 4.88 20.24
N THR A 4 13.94 3.68 20.42
CA THR A 4 14.58 2.90 19.35
C THR A 4 13.57 2.32 18.35
N GLU A 5 12.38 1.92 18.81
CA GLU A 5 11.27 1.56 17.93
C GLU A 5 10.82 2.77 17.11
N LEU A 6 10.63 3.92 17.76
CA LEU A 6 10.15 5.11 17.10
C LEU A 6 11.16 5.62 16.05
N GLN A 7 12.46 5.60 16.38
CA GLN A 7 13.51 5.94 15.43
C GLN A 7 13.46 5.05 14.19
N ARG A 8 13.31 3.72 14.34
CA ARG A 8 13.21 2.81 13.19
C ARG A 8 11.99 3.11 12.32
N ILE A 9 10.87 3.51 12.91
CA ILE A 9 9.68 3.90 12.13
C ILE A 9 9.95 5.21 11.39
N MET A 10 10.60 6.19 12.03
CA MET A 10 10.99 7.45 11.39
C MET A 10 11.94 7.21 10.22
N ASP A 11 12.97 6.39 10.40
CA ASP A 11 13.94 6.06 9.36
C ASP A 11 13.25 5.45 8.13
N ARG A 12 12.32 4.51 8.36
CA ARG A 12 11.52 3.90 7.29
C ARG A 12 10.51 4.85 6.66
N ALA A 13 10.02 5.83 7.42
CA ALA A 13 9.16 6.89 6.92
C ALA A 13 9.93 7.99 6.17
N GLY A 14 11.27 7.91 6.11
CA GLY A 14 12.12 8.94 5.52
C GLY A 14 12.13 10.26 6.32
N LEU A 15 11.89 10.18 7.63
CA LEU A 15 11.90 11.34 8.52
C LEU A 15 13.21 11.38 9.31
N ASP A 16 13.96 12.47 9.11
CA ASP A 16 15.19 12.73 9.87
C ASP A 16 14.89 13.42 11.21
N GLY A 17 15.71 13.12 12.22
CA GLY A 17 15.72 13.83 13.50
C GLY A 17 15.53 12.95 14.73
N GLU A 18 15.45 13.60 15.90
CA GLU A 18 15.26 12.90 17.17
C GLU A 18 13.77 12.60 17.41
N PRO A 19 13.40 11.40 17.91
CA PRO A 19 12.01 11.01 18.10
C PRO A 19 11.23 11.91 19.05
N ALA A 20 11.90 12.38 20.11
CA ALA A 20 11.32 13.31 21.08
C ALA A 20 11.15 14.74 20.52
N ARG A 21 11.71 15.05 19.34
CA ARG A 21 11.62 16.35 18.68
C ARG A 21 10.69 16.37 17.47
N LEU A 22 10.03 15.24 17.16
CA LEU A 22 9.01 15.17 16.12
C LEU A 22 7.89 16.21 16.31
N HIS A 23 7.61 16.62 17.55
CA HIS A 23 6.59 17.61 17.86
C HIS A 23 6.91 18.37 19.15
N PRO A 24 6.56 19.67 19.27
CA PRO A 24 6.81 20.46 20.49
C PRO A 24 6.21 19.89 21.78
N LEU A 25 5.11 19.13 21.65
CA LEU A 25 4.42 18.45 22.76
C LEU A 25 4.83 16.98 22.93
N ALA A 26 5.79 16.48 22.13
CA ALA A 26 6.34 15.15 22.35
C ALA A 26 7.21 15.15 23.61
N PHE A 27 7.16 14.06 24.37
CA PHE A 27 8.00 13.93 25.54
C PHE A 27 8.42 12.48 25.77
N ARG A 28 9.56 12.33 26.46
CA ARG A 28 10.07 11.04 26.92
C ARG A 28 9.75 10.87 28.39
N ASP A 29 9.16 9.74 28.74
CA ASP A 29 8.89 9.41 30.14
C ASP A 29 10.13 8.82 30.84
N ARG A 30 10.03 8.65 32.16
CA ARG A 30 11.09 8.05 33.00
C ARG A 30 11.48 6.62 32.62
N ARG A 31 10.69 5.92 31.81
CA ARG A 31 10.94 4.56 31.33
C ARG A 31 11.58 4.54 29.94
N GLY A 32 11.85 5.70 29.35
CA GLY A 32 12.38 5.81 27.99
C GLY A 32 11.33 5.64 26.90
N THR A 33 10.06 5.74 27.25
CA THR A 33 8.97 5.71 26.28
C THR A 33 8.76 7.11 25.73
N VAL A 34 8.75 7.24 24.41
CA VAL A 34 8.34 8.47 23.73
C VAL A 34 6.83 8.46 23.56
N HIS A 35 6.21 9.57 23.96
CA HIS A 35 4.79 9.86 23.80
C HIS A 35 4.64 10.98 22.78
N LEU A 36 3.85 10.71 21.74
CA LEU A 36 3.52 11.66 20.69
C LEU A 36 2.07 12.10 20.85
N PRO A 37 1.75 13.39 20.64
CA PRO A 37 0.37 13.81 20.48
C PRO A 37 -0.22 13.17 19.22
N LEU A 38 -1.54 13.04 19.19
CA LEU A 38 -2.27 12.37 18.11
C LEU A 38 -1.89 12.92 16.73
N GLU A 39 -1.79 14.24 16.59
CA GLU A 39 -1.42 14.89 15.33
C GLU A 39 -0.06 14.40 14.78
N ALA A 40 0.97 14.37 15.64
CA ALA A 40 2.29 13.88 15.27
C ALA A 40 2.29 12.38 14.95
N ALA A 41 1.52 11.59 15.69
CA ALA A 41 1.37 10.16 15.43
C ALA A 41 0.68 9.90 14.09
N VAL A 42 -0.35 10.69 13.72
CA VAL A 42 -1.03 10.59 12.43
C VAL A 42 -0.11 11.01 11.29
N ALA A 43 0.62 12.11 11.44
CA ALA A 43 1.58 12.58 10.44
C ALA A 43 2.67 11.52 10.19
N LEU A 44 3.20 10.91 11.25
CA LEU A 44 4.14 9.80 11.14
C LEU A 44 3.54 8.58 10.44
N ALA A 45 2.30 8.19 10.80
CA ALA A 45 1.62 7.06 10.17
C ALA A 45 1.37 7.29 8.67
N GLN A 46 1.03 8.52 8.27
CA GLN A 46 0.87 8.91 6.87
C GLN A 46 2.19 8.84 6.11
N ALA A 47 3.27 9.41 6.67
CA ALA A 47 4.59 9.37 6.07
C ALA A 47 5.08 7.92 5.91
N PHE A 48 4.91 7.09 6.94
CA PHE A 48 5.24 5.68 6.88
C PHE A 48 4.42 4.94 5.82
N ALA A 49 3.09 5.14 5.78
CA ALA A 49 2.25 4.48 4.79
C ALA A 49 2.61 4.84 3.35
N ALA A 50 2.97 6.12 3.09
CA ALA A 50 3.42 6.56 1.79
C ALA A 50 4.81 6.02 1.41
N ALA A 51 5.72 5.87 2.38
CA ALA A 51 7.07 5.35 2.14
C ALA A 51 7.11 3.81 1.99
N GLU A 52 6.21 3.11 2.69
CA GLU A 52 6.20 1.64 2.80
C GLU A 52 4.83 1.05 2.40
N PRO A 53 4.35 1.34 1.18
CA PRO A 53 2.96 1.08 0.80
C PRO A 53 2.61 -0.41 0.78
N HIS A 54 3.49 -1.24 0.22
CA HIS A 54 3.31 -2.69 0.16
C HIS A 54 3.32 -3.34 1.54
N THR A 55 4.21 -2.86 2.43
CA THR A 55 4.28 -3.33 3.82
C THR A 55 2.96 -3.05 4.54
N VAL A 56 2.42 -1.84 4.40
CA VAL A 56 1.16 -1.46 5.05
C VAL A 56 -0.01 -2.26 4.49
N VAL A 57 -0.17 -2.31 3.16
CA VAL A 57 -1.31 -3.02 2.56
C VAL A 57 -1.23 -4.52 2.84
N GLY A 58 -0.06 -5.15 2.69
CA GLY A 58 0.11 -6.57 2.99
C GLY A 58 -0.22 -6.91 4.44
N TYR A 59 0.26 -6.13 5.40
CA TYR A 59 -0.07 -6.33 6.82
C TYR A 59 -1.58 -6.23 7.09
N LEU A 60 -2.26 -5.26 6.46
CA LEU A 60 -3.71 -5.10 6.60
C LEU A 60 -4.47 -6.28 5.99
N ASP A 61 -4.08 -6.74 4.81
CA ASP A 61 -4.70 -7.88 4.14
C ASP A 61 -4.57 -9.16 4.99
N ASP A 62 -3.37 -9.43 5.50
CA ASP A 62 -3.10 -10.58 6.38
C ASP A 62 -3.93 -10.50 7.67
N THR A 63 -4.00 -9.30 8.28
CA THR A 63 -4.76 -9.08 9.52
C THR A 63 -6.26 -9.25 9.30
N GLU A 64 -6.81 -8.70 8.21
CA GLU A 64 -8.23 -8.87 7.88
C GLU A 64 -8.57 -10.33 7.61
N GLU A 65 -7.69 -11.06 6.92
CA GLU A 65 -7.89 -12.47 6.64
C GLU A 65 -7.84 -13.32 7.92
N GLU A 66 -6.88 -13.07 8.82
CA GLU A 66 -6.83 -13.72 10.13
C GLU A 66 -8.14 -13.51 10.90
N MET A 67 -8.65 -12.27 10.95
CA MET A 67 -9.91 -11.96 11.64
C MET A 67 -11.12 -12.64 10.98
N ARG A 68 -11.16 -12.73 9.65
CA ARG A 68 -12.21 -13.47 8.94
C ARG A 68 -12.18 -14.95 9.30
N LEU A 69 -10.99 -15.56 9.28
CA LEU A 69 -10.81 -16.98 9.60
C LEU A 69 -11.18 -17.28 11.04
N ARG A 70 -10.72 -16.47 12.01
CA ARG A 70 -11.09 -16.66 13.43
C ARG A 70 -12.58 -16.48 13.68
N GLY A 71 -13.23 -15.55 12.98
CA GLY A 71 -14.68 -15.36 13.09
C GLY A 71 -15.51 -16.60 12.74
N ASN A 72 -14.95 -17.52 11.94
CA ASN A 72 -15.60 -18.80 11.61
C ASN A 72 -15.51 -19.84 12.74
N THR A 73 -14.63 -19.64 13.74
CA THR A 73 -14.50 -20.52 14.90
C THR A 73 -15.72 -20.39 15.82
N PRO A 74 -16.35 -21.49 16.26
CA PRO A 74 -17.44 -21.44 17.23
C PRO A 74 -17.04 -20.68 18.51
N GLY A 75 -17.86 -19.72 18.93
CA GLY A 75 -17.58 -18.85 20.09
C GLY A 75 -16.73 -17.62 19.78
N GLU A 76 -16.15 -17.52 18.58
CA GLU A 76 -15.24 -16.42 18.20
C GLU A 76 -15.84 -15.46 17.15
N ARG A 77 -17.15 -15.53 16.90
CA ARG A 77 -17.84 -14.67 15.91
C ARG A 77 -17.66 -13.16 16.14
N TRP A 78 -17.31 -12.76 17.36
CA TRP A 78 -16.99 -11.38 17.70
C TRP A 78 -15.83 -10.80 16.86
N TRP A 79 -14.95 -11.64 16.30
CA TRP A 79 -13.93 -11.18 15.35
C TRP A 79 -14.52 -10.54 14.09
N HIS A 80 -15.69 -10.98 13.62
CA HIS A 80 -16.35 -10.33 12.49
C HIS A 80 -16.85 -8.93 12.85
N ASP A 81 -17.31 -8.74 14.09
CA ASP A 81 -17.79 -7.44 14.57
C ASP A 81 -16.61 -6.50 14.76
N TYR A 82 -15.52 -7.01 15.35
CA TYR A 82 -14.26 -6.28 15.50
C TYR A 82 -13.66 -5.88 14.15
N LEU A 83 -13.68 -6.77 13.15
CA LEU A 83 -13.26 -6.46 11.79
C LEU A 83 -14.10 -5.33 11.19
N ARG A 84 -15.42 -5.35 11.35
CA ARG A 84 -16.30 -4.26 10.87
C ARG A 84 -16.01 -2.92 11.56
N GLU A 85 -15.66 -2.95 12.85
CA GLU A 85 -15.26 -1.76 13.60
C GLU A 85 -13.94 -1.18 13.08
N LYS A 86 -12.96 -2.02 12.74
CA LYS A 86 -11.62 -1.57 12.28
C LYS A 86 -11.53 -1.26 10.80
N ALA A 87 -12.43 -1.80 9.97
CA ALA A 87 -12.43 -1.63 8.52
C ALA A 87 -12.29 -0.17 8.04
N PRO A 88 -12.94 0.85 8.65
CA PRO A 88 -12.75 2.25 8.25
C PRO A 88 -11.31 2.74 8.46
N GLY A 89 -10.66 2.32 9.54
CA GLY A 89 -9.25 2.66 9.81
C GLY A 89 -8.31 2.01 8.79
N TYR A 90 -8.59 0.76 8.40
CA TYR A 90 -7.81 0.06 7.38
C TYR A 90 -7.97 0.71 6.00
N ALA A 91 -9.19 1.12 5.63
CA ALA A 91 -9.43 1.87 4.40
C ALA A 91 -8.66 3.19 4.37
N LEU A 92 -8.58 3.91 5.50
CA LEU A 92 -7.81 5.14 5.60
C LEU A 92 -6.30 4.89 5.43
N ALA A 93 -5.76 3.84 6.05
CA ALA A 93 -4.36 3.46 5.90
C ALA A 93 -4.02 3.05 4.46
N ARG A 94 -4.89 2.29 3.78
CA ARG A 94 -4.75 1.97 2.35
C ARG A 94 -4.74 3.21 1.47
N ARG A 95 -5.59 4.19 1.78
CA ARG A 95 -5.61 5.48 1.08
C ARG A 95 -4.29 6.24 1.25
N TRP A 96 -3.71 6.25 2.45
CA TRP A 96 -2.41 6.89 2.69
C TRP A 96 -1.26 6.19 1.97
N ALA A 97 -1.34 4.87 1.78
CA ALA A 97 -0.36 4.11 1.01
C ALA A 97 -0.39 4.38 -0.50
N GLY A 98 -1.45 5.00 -1.04
CA GLY A 98 -1.49 5.43 -2.45
C GLY A 98 -1.53 4.30 -3.51
N LEU A 99 -1.45 3.03 -3.11
CA LEU A 99 -1.41 1.89 -4.03
C LEU A 99 -2.64 1.76 -4.94
N GLU A 100 -3.81 2.23 -4.51
CA GLU A 100 -4.98 2.27 -5.39
C GLU A 100 -4.75 3.19 -6.60
N GLN A 101 -4.12 4.35 -6.39
CA GLN A 101 -3.80 5.27 -7.48
C GLN A 101 -2.69 4.71 -8.36
N GLU A 102 -1.66 4.11 -7.76
CA GLU A 102 -0.56 3.51 -8.50
C GLU A 102 -1.02 2.30 -9.33
N ALA A 103 -1.84 1.41 -8.77
CA ALA A 103 -2.41 0.28 -9.49
C ALA A 103 -3.33 0.74 -10.64
N GLU A 104 -4.11 1.81 -10.42
CA GLU A 104 -4.94 2.38 -11.48
C GLU A 104 -4.10 3.03 -12.59
N LEU A 105 -3.03 3.77 -12.24
CA LEU A 105 -2.08 4.34 -13.19
C LEU A 105 -1.37 3.25 -14.00
N LEU A 106 -0.90 2.19 -13.34
CA LEU A 106 -0.26 1.04 -13.99
C LEU A 106 -1.24 0.32 -14.93
N ARG A 107 -2.51 0.13 -14.54
CA ARG A 107 -3.54 -0.45 -15.41
C ARG A 107 -3.82 0.42 -16.64
N ARG A 108 -3.92 1.74 -16.46
CA ARG A 108 -4.09 2.69 -17.58
C ARG A 108 -2.89 2.64 -18.51
N GLU A 109 -1.68 2.60 -17.97
CA GLU A 109 -0.45 2.57 -18.75
C GLU A 109 -0.30 1.25 -19.51
N ILE A 110 -0.58 0.11 -18.87
CA ILE A 110 -0.66 -1.19 -19.54
C ILE A 110 -1.70 -1.15 -20.66
N GLY A 111 -2.89 -0.59 -20.42
CA GLY A 111 -3.92 -0.44 -21.45
C GLY A 111 -3.45 0.39 -22.64
N ARG A 112 -2.80 1.54 -22.39
CA ARG A 112 -2.22 2.42 -23.41
C ARG A 112 -1.16 1.70 -24.24
N LEU A 113 -0.21 1.03 -23.58
CA LEU A 113 0.85 0.27 -24.25
C LEU A 113 0.28 -0.88 -25.09
N ARG A 114 -0.70 -1.62 -24.56
CA ARG A 114 -1.36 -2.68 -25.32
C ARG A 114 -2.09 -2.13 -26.56
N GLY A 115 -2.73 -0.97 -26.43
CA GLY A 115 -3.36 -0.27 -27.55
C GLY A 115 -2.36 0.13 -28.64
N LEU A 116 -1.23 0.73 -28.25
CA LEU A 116 -0.17 1.09 -29.20
C LEU A 116 0.38 -0.12 -29.96
N VAL A 117 0.61 -1.23 -29.27
CA VAL A 117 1.11 -2.47 -29.91
C VAL A 117 0.06 -3.05 -30.87
N ALA A 118 -1.22 -3.03 -30.52
CA ALA A 118 -2.29 -3.48 -31.40
C ALA A 118 -2.44 -2.60 -32.66
N SER A 119 -2.30 -1.29 -32.51
CA SER A 119 -2.28 -0.34 -33.63
C SER A 119 -1.09 -0.59 -34.56
N ALA A 120 0.11 -0.79 -34.00
CA ALA A 120 1.30 -1.13 -34.78
C ALA A 120 1.16 -2.46 -35.53
N ALA A 121 0.57 -3.49 -34.90
CA ALA A 121 0.28 -4.75 -35.57
C ALA A 121 -0.72 -4.57 -36.73
N SER A 122 -1.71 -3.69 -36.57
CA SER A 122 -2.67 -3.36 -37.63
C SER A 122 -2.03 -2.62 -38.80
N GLU A 123 -1.09 -1.71 -38.53
CA GLU A 123 -0.27 -1.05 -39.56
C GLU A 123 0.62 -2.03 -40.31
N LEU A 124 1.31 -2.92 -39.60
CA LEU A 124 2.13 -3.99 -40.20
C LEU A 124 1.30 -4.92 -41.08
N LYS A 125 0.07 -5.23 -40.68
CA LYS A 125 -0.85 -6.03 -41.50
C LYS A 125 -1.25 -5.27 -42.77
N ARG A 126 -1.59 -3.97 -42.67
CA ARG A 126 -1.92 -3.13 -43.82
C ARG A 126 -0.76 -2.97 -44.80
N SER A 127 0.48 -3.00 -44.32
CA SER A 127 1.68 -2.94 -45.16
C SER A 127 2.16 -4.31 -45.66
N GLY A 128 1.41 -5.39 -45.45
CA GLY A 128 1.73 -6.74 -45.94
C GLY A 128 2.69 -7.56 -45.06
N HIS A 129 3.11 -7.05 -43.90
CA HIS A 129 3.98 -7.75 -42.95
C HIS A 129 3.18 -8.60 -41.93
N GLU A 130 2.34 -9.51 -42.42
CA GLU A 130 1.43 -10.30 -41.56
C GLU A 130 2.16 -11.17 -40.51
N GLY A 131 3.35 -11.70 -40.86
CA GLY A 131 4.13 -12.52 -39.94
C GLY A 131 4.60 -11.73 -38.71
N SER A 132 5.03 -10.49 -38.92
CA SER A 132 5.43 -9.58 -37.84
C SER A 132 4.23 -9.11 -37.01
N ALA A 133 3.10 -8.83 -37.66
CA ALA A 133 1.85 -8.50 -36.98
C ALA A 133 1.37 -9.64 -36.07
N ARG A 134 1.36 -10.89 -36.56
CA ARG A 134 0.98 -12.07 -35.75
C ARG A 134 1.91 -12.28 -34.56
N ARG A 135 3.21 -12.02 -34.71
CA ARG A 135 4.18 -12.16 -33.63
C ARG A 135 3.91 -11.16 -32.50
N LEU A 136 3.63 -9.90 -32.84
CA LEU A 136 3.29 -8.86 -31.85
C LEU A 136 1.99 -9.17 -31.11
N LEU A 137 0.96 -9.65 -31.81
CA LEU A 137 -0.31 -10.02 -31.19
C LEU A 137 -0.17 -11.22 -30.24
N ARG A 138 0.65 -12.23 -30.59
CA ARG A 138 0.93 -13.36 -29.70
C ARG A 138 1.67 -12.93 -28.43
N ALA A 139 2.70 -12.09 -28.57
CA ALA A 139 3.41 -11.54 -27.43
C ALA A 139 2.49 -10.74 -26.50
N LEU A 140 1.52 -10.00 -27.05
CA LEU A 140 0.46 -9.30 -26.30
C LEU A 140 -0.46 -10.24 -25.50
N GLU A 141 -0.72 -11.43 -26.03
CA GLU A 141 -1.51 -12.49 -25.39
C GLU A 141 -0.71 -13.32 -24.39
N GLY A 142 0.60 -13.07 -24.24
CA GLY A 142 1.49 -13.85 -23.38
C GLY A 142 1.84 -15.22 -23.95
N ARG A 143 1.86 -15.37 -25.28
CA ARG A 143 2.13 -16.62 -26.01
C ARG A 143 3.32 -16.50 -26.95
#